data_AF-A0A9P7FM35-F1
#
_entry.id   AF-A0A9P7FM35-F1
#
_cell.length_a   1.000
_cell.length_b   1.000
_cell.length_c   1.000
_cell.angle_alpha   90.00
_cell.angle_beta   90.00
_cell.angle_gamma   90.00
#
_symmetry.space_group_name_H-M   'P 1'
#
loop_
_entity.id
_entity.type
_entity.pdbx_description
1 polymer ?
#
loop_
_entity_poly.entity_id
_entity_poly.type
_entity_poly.pdbx_seq_one_letter_code
_entity_poly.pdbx_strand_id
1 'polypeptide(L)'
;VVPILPVTNSFRYPTGEKIINIRCTQLPIVPGWAFTDFKVQGSSLDRVIVDLTWARSLQSIYVMLSRAPKLSHVAILRWFSSRTLNSDLQGDT
;
A
#
# COMPACT_ATOMS: atom_id res chain seq x y z
N VAL A 1 11.51 -20.12 -22.30
CA VAL A 1 10.51 -19.79 -21.25
C VAL A 1 11.12 -20.19 -19.92
N VAL A 2 11.22 -19.26 -18.95
CA VAL A 2 11.68 -19.59 -17.59
C VAL A 2 10.47 -20.14 -16.81
N PRO A 3 10.57 -21.33 -16.18
CA PRO A 3 9.45 -21.86 -15.42
C PRO A 3 9.20 -21.03 -14.16
N ILE A 4 7.96 -20.58 -13.97
CA ILE A 4 7.50 -20.00 -12.70
C ILE A 4 7.08 -21.16 -11.81
N LEU A 5 7.84 -21.42 -10.75
CA LEU A 5 7.60 -22.53 -9.83
C LEU A 5 6.99 -22.02 -8.52
N PRO A 6 6.16 -22.82 -7.83
CA PRO A 6 5.65 -22.48 -6.51
C PRO A 6 6.78 -22.27 -5.48
N VAL A 7 6.64 -21.24 -4.65
CA VAL A 7 7.55 -20.91 -3.55
C VAL A 7 6.81 -21.09 -2.23
N THR A 8 7.48 -21.67 -1.24
CA THR A 8 6.93 -21.83 0.11
C THR A 8 7.54 -20.79 1.05
N ASN A 9 6.71 -19.90 1.58
CA ASN A 9 7.07 -18.97 2.65
C ASN A 9 6.60 -19.52 4.00
N SER A 10 7.39 -19.32 5.06
CA SER A 10 7.02 -19.73 6.42
C SER A 10 7.20 -18.60 7.41
N PHE A 11 6.23 -18.41 8.31
CA PHE A 11 6.32 -17.45 9.39
C PHE A 11 5.74 -18.00 10.68
N ARG A 12 6.27 -17.53 11.81
CA ARG A 12 5.81 -17.91 13.14
C ARG A 12 4.74 -16.94 13.61
N TYR A 13 3.62 -17.47 14.10
CA TYR A 13 2.50 -16.67 14.61
C TYR A 13 2.22 -17.05 16.07
N PRO A 14 2.21 -16.09 17.01
CA PRO A 14 1.84 -16.36 18.39
C PRO A 14 0.31 -16.46 18.53
N THR A 15 -0.17 -17.57 19.09
CA THR A 15 -1.57 -17.80 19.49
C THR A 15 -1.59 -18.09 20.98
N GLY A 16 -1.81 -17.04 21.79
CA GLY A 16 -1.74 -17.13 23.24
C GLY A 16 -0.36 -17.60 23.71
N GLU A 17 -0.32 -18.70 24.45
CA GLU A 17 0.93 -19.30 24.97
C GLU A 17 1.70 -20.14 23.93
N LYS A 18 1.12 -20.41 22.75
CA LYS A 18 1.73 -21.28 21.73
C LYS A 18 2.21 -20.48 20.54
N ILE A 19 3.38 -20.86 19.99
CA ILE A 19 3.89 -20.33 18.73
C ILE A 19 3.65 -21.38 17.65
N ILE A 20 2.81 -21.07 16.67
CA ILE A 20 2.54 -21.93 15.51
C ILE A 20 3.40 -21.50 14.33
N ASN A 21 3.86 -22.46 13.52
CA ASN A 21 4.58 -22.18 12.28
C ASN A 21 3.62 -22.37 11.10
N ILE A 22 3.33 -21.30 10.38
CA ILE A 22 2.43 -21.28 9.24
C ILE A 22 3.29 -21.29 7.97
N ARG A 23 2.93 -22.16 7.01
CA ARG A 23 3.57 -22.25 5.70
C ARG A 23 2.55 -21.94 4.60
N CYS A 24 2.97 -21.18 3.59
CA CYS A 24 2.16 -20.80 2.43
C CYS A 24 2.94 -21.09 1.15
N THR A 25 2.39 -21.95 0.29
CA THR A 25 2.99 -22.33 -1.00
C THR A 25 2.16 -21.76 -2.15
N GLN A 26 2.78 -20.93 -2.99
CA GLN A 26 2.11 -20.15 -4.03
C GLN A 26 3.10 -19.81 -5.16
N LEU A 27 2.63 -19.67 -6.39
CA LEU A 27 3.39 -19.04 -7.48
C LEU A 27 3.80 -17.62 -7.08
N PRO A 28 5.05 -17.18 -7.25
CA PRO A 28 5.50 -15.86 -6.79
C PRO A 28 5.03 -14.72 -7.72
N ILE A 29 3.72 -14.62 -7.97
CA ILE A 29 3.09 -13.63 -8.83
C ILE A 29 1.89 -13.00 -8.12
N VAL A 30 1.68 -11.71 -8.37
CA VAL A 30 0.51 -10.95 -7.94
C VAL A 30 0.08 -10.00 -9.07
N PRO A 31 -1.22 -9.68 -9.21
CA PRO A 31 -1.66 -8.65 -10.14
C PRO A 31 -0.97 -7.30 -9.85
N GLY A 32 -0.54 -6.60 -10.90
CA GLY A 32 0.26 -5.37 -10.80
C GLY A 32 -0.44 -4.09 -11.25
N TRP A 33 -1.77 -4.09 -11.38
CA TRP A 33 -2.52 -2.91 -11.85
C TRP A 33 -2.98 -1.98 -10.72
N ALA A 34 -3.16 -2.52 -9.51
CA ALA A 34 -3.62 -1.77 -8.36
C ALA A 34 -2.79 -2.16 -7.14
N PHE A 35 -2.43 -1.16 -6.34
CA PHE A 35 -1.58 -1.33 -5.18
C PHE A 35 -2.20 -0.63 -3.98
N THR A 36 -1.99 -1.20 -2.80
CA THR A 36 -2.22 -0.49 -1.54
C THR A 36 -1.07 0.50 -1.30
N ASP A 37 -1.33 1.51 -0.48
CA ASP A 37 -0.34 2.47 0.01
C ASP A 37 0.91 1.78 0.60
N PHE A 38 0.71 0.77 1.44
CA PHE A 38 1.82 -0.03 1.99
C PHE A 38 2.63 -0.77 0.92
N LYS A 39 1.95 -1.34 -0.08
CA LYS A 39 2.62 -2.14 -1.12
C LYS A 39 3.43 -1.27 -2.08
N VAL A 40 2.99 -0.04 -2.32
CA VAL A 40 3.64 0.90 -3.24
C VAL A 40 4.72 1.76 -2.54
N GLN A 41 4.81 1.73 -1.21
CA GLN A 41 5.79 2.50 -0.46
C GLN A 41 7.24 2.21 -0.91
N GLY A 42 7.99 3.28 -1.17
CA GLY A 42 9.39 3.20 -1.62
C GLY A 42 9.56 2.95 -3.13
N SER A 43 8.46 2.88 -3.89
CA SER A 43 8.52 2.82 -5.36
C SER A 43 8.21 4.17 -6.01
N SER A 44 8.68 4.35 -7.24
CA SER A 44 8.29 5.47 -8.11
C SER A 44 7.52 4.93 -9.30
N LEU A 45 6.36 5.51 -9.57
CA LEU A 45 5.47 5.17 -10.68
C LEU A 45 5.41 6.36 -11.64
N ASP A 46 5.39 6.11 -12.95
CA ASP A 46 5.34 7.20 -13.94
C ASP A 46 4.06 8.02 -13.77
N ARG A 47 2.91 7.36 -13.65
CA ARG A 47 1.58 7.97 -13.47
C ARG A 47 0.78 7.19 -12.45
N VAL A 48 -0.05 7.89 -11.67
CA VAL A 48 -0.87 7.28 -10.63
C VAL A 48 -2.30 7.80 -10.68
N ILE A 49 -3.24 6.88 -10.48
CA ILE A 49 -4.62 7.19 -10.15
C ILE A 49 -4.80 6.80 -8.69
N VAL A 50 -5.09 7.76 -7.83
CA VAL A 50 -5.17 7.55 -6.37
C VAL A 50 -6.60 7.67 -5.88
N ASP A 51 -6.95 6.81 -4.92
CA ASP A 51 -8.21 6.90 -4.19
C ASP A 51 -7.95 7.34 -2.76
N LEU A 52 -8.31 8.60 -2.47
CA LEU A 52 -8.07 9.22 -1.18
C LEU A 52 -9.26 9.05 -0.22
N THR A 53 -10.40 8.49 -0.66
CA THR A 53 -11.62 8.41 0.16
C THR A 53 -11.45 7.50 1.38
N TRP A 54 -10.62 6.45 1.28
CA TRP A 54 -10.36 5.49 2.36
C TRP A 54 -8.99 5.64 3.02
N ALA A 55 -8.27 6.72 2.71
CA ALA A 55 -7.01 7.01 3.36
C ALA A 55 -7.23 7.19 4.86
N ARG A 56 -6.47 6.43 5.67
CA ARG A 56 -6.66 6.38 7.13
C ARG A 56 -5.85 7.43 7.90
N SER A 57 -4.85 8.02 7.27
CA SER A 57 -3.93 9.00 7.88
C SER A 57 -3.35 9.94 6.82
N LEU A 58 -2.80 11.07 7.27
CA LEU A 58 -2.05 11.97 6.38
C LEU A 58 -0.85 11.27 5.74
N GLN A 59 -0.20 10.36 6.47
CA GLN A 59 0.90 9.55 5.97
C GLN A 59 0.48 8.66 4.79
N SER A 60 -0.69 8.02 4.86
CA SER A 60 -1.23 7.19 3.77
C SER A 60 -1.47 8.03 2.51
N ILE A 61 -2.05 9.23 2.66
CA ILE A 61 -2.25 10.19 1.56
C ILE A 61 -0.90 10.58 0.95
N TYR A 62 0.08 10.93 1.79
CA TYR A 62 1.42 11.30 1.35
C TYR A 62 2.09 10.16 0.58
N VAL A 63 2.02 8.93 1.11
CA VAL A 63 2.56 7.73 0.46
C VAL A 63 1.94 7.53 -0.92
N MET A 64 0.63 7.72 -1.09
CA MET A 64 -0.03 7.57 -2.40
C MET A 64 0.37 8.67 -3.39
N LEU A 65 0.35 9.94 -2.96
CA LEU A 65 0.64 11.08 -3.84
C LEU A 65 2.12 11.17 -4.23
N SER A 66 3.03 10.82 -3.33
CA SER A 66 4.49 10.87 -3.56
C SER A 66 5.03 9.75 -4.47
N ARG A 67 4.15 8.89 -5.03
CA ARG A 67 4.57 7.88 -6.01
C ARG A 67 4.80 8.44 -7.41
N ALA A 68 4.14 9.54 -7.75
CA ALA A 68 4.34 10.21 -9.03
C ALA A 68 5.37 11.34 -8.91
N PRO A 69 6.23 11.53 -9.92
CA PRO A 69 7.29 12.55 -9.89
C PRO A 69 6.76 13.97 -10.13
N LYS A 70 5.56 14.12 -10.69
CA LYS A 70 4.97 15.41 -11.09
C LYS A 70 3.48 15.43 -10.75
N LEU A 71 2.96 16.61 -10.43
CA LEU A 71 1.52 16.79 -10.17
C LEU A 71 0.67 16.43 -11.40
N SER A 72 1.14 16.74 -12.61
CA SER A 72 0.45 16.38 -13.87
C SER A 72 0.34 14.87 -14.13
N HIS A 73 1.04 14.06 -13.33
CA HIS A 73 1.03 12.60 -13.42
C HIS A 73 0.12 11.97 -12.34
N VAL A 74 -0.60 12.78 -11.58
CA VAL A 74 -1.55 12.34 -10.53
C VAL A 74 -2.98 12.61 -10.99
N ALA A 75 -3.82 11.59 -10.93
CA ALA A 75 -5.26 11.72 -11.04
C ALA A 75 -5.92 11.25 -9.74
N ILE A 76 -6.93 11.98 -9.26
CA ILE A 76 -7.72 11.60 -8.09
C ILE A 76 -8.99 10.93 -8.60
N LEU A 77 -9.22 9.67 -8.19
CA LEU A 77 -10.28 8.83 -8.75
C LEU A 77 -11.70 9.38 -8.47
N ARG A 78 -11.90 9.97 -7.30
CA ARG A 78 -13.19 10.49 -6.84
C ARG A 78 -13.01 11.58 -5.79
N TRP A 79 -14.09 12.31 -5.49
CA TRP A 79 -14.10 13.29 -4.41
C TRP A 79 -13.77 12.65 -3.04
N PHE A 80 -13.03 13.38 -2.20
CA PHE A 80 -12.64 12.95 -0.86
C PHE A 80 -12.79 14.11 0.14
N SER A 81 -12.98 13.78 1.43
CA SER A 81 -13.11 14.79 2.48
C SER A 81 -11.74 15.26 2.96
N SER A 82 -11.57 16.57 3.12
CA SER A 82 -10.34 17.16 3.69
C SER A 82 -10.18 16.93 5.19
N ARG A 83 -11.11 16.22 5.85
CA ARG A 83 -11.04 15.97 7.31
C ARG A 83 -9.73 15.28 7.71
N THR A 84 -9.33 14.24 6.99
CA THR A 84 -8.09 13.49 7.25
C THR A 84 -6.83 14.30 6.96
N LEU A 85 -6.91 15.29 6.06
CA LEU A 85 -5.80 16.21 5.81
C LEU A 85 -5.63 17.20 6.97
N ASN A 86 -6.74 17.67 7.53
CA ASN A 86 -6.76 18.71 8.54
C ASN A 86 -6.59 18.19 9.96
N SER A 87 -6.88 16.90 10.21
CA SER A 87 -6.82 16.32 11.55
C SER A 87 -5.40 16.25 12.11
N ASP A 88 -4.41 15.94 11.27
CA ASP A 88 -3.01 15.80 11.69
C ASP A 88 -2.28 17.16 11.73
N LEU A 89 -2.80 18.20 11.06
CA LEU A 89 -2.22 19.55 11.09
C LEU A 89 -2.59 20.35 12.36
N GLN A 90 -3.63 19.93 13.08
CA GLN A 90 -4.11 20.60 14.30
C GLN A 90 -3.41 20.10 15.58
N GLY A 91 -2.49 19.15 15.48
CA GLY A 91 -1.77 18.56 16.61
C GLY A 91 -0.48 19.29 17.03
N ASP A 92 -0.03 20.30 16.28
CA ASP A 92 1.30 20.94 16.42
C ASP A 92 1.25 22.46 16.79
N THR A 93 0.16 22.94 17.41
CA THR A 93 0.06 24.31 17.98
C THR A 93 -0.39 24.32 19.41
#